data_AF-A0A1V3S7T9-F1
#
_entry.id   AF-A0A1V3S7T9-F1
#
_cell.length_a   1.000
_cell.length_b   1.000
_cell.length_c   1.000
_cell.angle_alpha   90.00
_cell.angle_beta   90.00
_cell.angle_gamma   90.00
#
_symmetry.space_group_name_H-M   'P 1'
#
loop_
_entity.id
_entity.type
_entity.pdbx_description
1 polymer ?
#
loop_
_entity_poly.entity_id
_entity_poly.type
_entity_poly.pdbx_seq_one_letter_code
_entity_poly.pdbx_strand_id
1 'polypeptide(L)'
;MDAYILIGNANTRKTSVVRSLTGCFNRSVRDIQLQSSKRPQRFYARVGTLQITRTSIDDFIQEVTRSRCEAVVFCLSPTAYKTDLETFPDAQAYVAALRERGWHIKGVAVLGQDGGGVRAPNLRQYTQAPTAPVNVTSRDVRAQFGWL
;
A
#
# COMPACT_ATOMS: atom_id res chain seq x y z
N MET A 1 14.35 1.76 1.00
CA MET A 1 13.19 1.27 0.21
C MET A 1 12.05 2.26 0.37
N ASP A 2 11.47 2.74 -0.73
CA ASP A 2 10.35 3.68 -0.70
C ASP A 2 9.01 2.94 -0.66
N ALA A 3 8.10 3.33 0.23
CA ALA A 3 6.83 2.65 0.45
C ALA A 3 5.62 3.56 0.27
N TYR A 4 4.66 3.07 -0.51
CA TYR A 4 3.36 3.70 -0.77
C TYR A 4 2.26 2.75 -0.31
N ILE A 5 1.41 3.21 0.59
CA ILE A 5 0.55 2.31 1.37
C ILE A 5 -0.90 2.67 1.16
N LEU A 6 -1.73 1.67 0.91
CA LEU A 6 -3.19 1.81 0.92
C LEU A 6 -3.74 1.09 2.16
N ILE A 7 -4.41 1.83 3.03
CA ILE A 7 -5.02 1.30 4.26
C ILE A 7 -6.53 1.35 4.11
N GLY A 8 -7.26 0.34 4.60
CA GLY A 8 -8.70 0.42 4.67
C GLY A 8 -9.36 -0.93 4.93
N ASN A 9 -10.58 -0.91 5.43
CA ASN A 9 -11.34 -2.12 5.77
C ASN A 9 -11.65 -3.01 4.56
N ALA A 10 -12.22 -4.19 4.81
CA ALA A 10 -12.78 -5.01 3.74
C ALA A 10 -13.76 -4.17 2.89
N ASN A 11 -13.84 -4.48 1.59
CA ASN A 11 -14.75 -3.83 0.64
C ASN A 11 -14.53 -2.32 0.39
N THR A 12 -13.40 -1.72 0.82
CA THR A 12 -13.04 -0.33 0.47
C THR A 12 -12.34 -0.18 -0.88
N ARG A 13 -12.45 -1.19 -1.75
CA ARG A 13 -11.90 -1.21 -3.13
C ARG A 13 -10.37 -1.06 -3.25
N LYS A 14 -9.59 -1.24 -2.18
CA LYS A 14 -8.10 -1.18 -2.17
C LYS A 14 -7.45 -1.89 -3.36
N THR A 15 -7.81 -3.16 -3.54
CA THR A 15 -7.31 -4.04 -4.61
C THR A 15 -7.56 -3.46 -5.99
N SER A 16 -8.76 -2.93 -6.23
CA SER A 16 -9.14 -2.28 -7.49
C SER A 16 -8.36 -0.99 -7.70
N VAL A 17 -8.16 -0.19 -6.65
CA VAL A 17 -7.35 1.04 -6.74
C VAL A 17 -5.90 0.72 -7.10
N VAL A 18 -5.25 -0.25 -6.44
CA VAL A 18 -3.87 -0.65 -6.79
C VAL A 18 -3.78 -1.18 -8.21
N ARG A 19 -4.75 -2.00 -8.64
CA ARG A 19 -4.84 -2.49 -10.03
C ARG A 19 -4.91 -1.34 -11.03
N SER A 20 -5.77 -0.35 -10.79
CA SER A 20 -5.88 0.84 -11.64
C SER A 20 -4.63 1.73 -11.60
N LEU A 21 -3.93 1.79 -10.47
CA LEU A 21 -2.70 2.57 -10.34
C LEU A 21 -1.53 1.94 -11.10
N THR A 22 -1.40 0.61 -11.06
CA THR A 22 -0.18 -0.12 -11.46
C THR A 22 -0.34 -1.03 -12.67
N GLY A 23 -1.58 -1.34 -13.08
CA GLY A 23 -1.87 -2.39 -14.07
C GLY A 23 -1.53 -3.81 -13.59
N CYS A 24 -1.22 -4.02 -12.30
CA CYS A 24 -0.89 -5.32 -11.74
C CYS A 24 -2.14 -6.07 -11.26
N PHE A 25 -2.33 -7.33 -11.66
CA PHE A 25 -3.46 -8.15 -11.18
C PHE A 25 -3.25 -8.68 -9.75
N ASN A 26 -2.07 -9.24 -9.43
CA ASN A 26 -1.81 -9.85 -8.12
C ASN A 26 -0.51 -9.32 -7.49
N ARG A 27 0.64 -9.65 -8.09
CA ARG A 27 1.93 -9.07 -7.74
C ARG A 27 2.87 -9.04 -8.93
N SER A 28 3.58 -7.94 -9.14
CA SER A 28 4.56 -7.80 -10.22
C SER A 28 5.41 -6.55 -10.04
N VAL A 29 6.60 -6.54 -10.63
CA VAL A 29 7.37 -5.30 -10.82
C VAL A 29 6.81 -4.52 -12.01
N ARG A 30 6.70 -3.21 -11.87
CA ARG A 30 6.22 -2.25 -12.88
C ARG A 30 7.09 -1.01 -12.85
N ASP A 31 7.33 -0.44 -14.02
CA ASP A 31 8.00 0.84 -14.13
C ASP A 31 6.96 1.96 -14.00
N ILE A 32 7.13 2.82 -13.00
CA ILE A 32 6.21 3.94 -12.72
C ILE A 32 7.02 5.23 -12.73
N GLN A 33 6.54 6.21 -13.51
CA GLN A 33 7.14 7.51 -13.60
C GLN A 33 6.66 8.38 -12.43
N LEU A 34 7.60 8.93 -11.66
CA LEU A 34 7.30 9.91 -10.63
C LEU A 34 7.46 11.32 -11.19
N GLN A 35 6.66 12.27 -10.71
CA GLN A 35 6.78 13.71 -11.02
C GLN A 35 8.15 14.27 -10.63
N SER A 36 8.74 13.77 -9.54
CA SER A 36 10.03 14.20 -9.01
C SER A 36 11.23 13.53 -9.68
N SER A 37 11.01 12.50 -10.51
CA SER A 37 12.08 11.72 -11.13
C SER A 37 12.16 11.99 -12.63
N LYS A 38 13.35 11.93 -13.22
CA LYS A 38 13.54 11.99 -14.68
C LYS A 38 13.41 10.63 -15.37
N ARG A 39 13.52 9.53 -14.62
CA ARG A 39 13.40 8.16 -15.13
C ARG A 39 12.30 7.39 -14.39
N PRO A 40 11.64 6.42 -15.04
CA PRO A 40 10.75 5.51 -14.35
C PRO A 40 11.48 4.75 -13.24
N GLN A 41 10.81 4.57 -12.11
CA GLN A 41 11.30 3.77 -11.01
C GLN A 41 10.66 2.39 -11.03
N ARG A 42 11.41 1.37 -10.61
CA ARG A 42 10.91 0.01 -10.50
C ARG A 42 10.08 -0.13 -9.22
N PHE A 43 8.77 -0.25 -9.37
CA PHE A 43 7.83 -0.48 -8.29
C PHE A 43 7.45 -1.95 -8.19
N TYR A 44 7.60 -2.53 -7.00
CA TYR A 44 6.93 -3.78 -6.68
C TYR A 44 5.48 -3.49 -6.27
N ALA A 45 4.51 -3.96 -7.06
CA ALA A 45 3.10 -3.84 -6.71
C ALA A 45 2.61 -5.11 -6.03
N ARG A 46 2.09 -5.00 -4.81
CA ARG A 46 1.47 -6.09 -4.03
C ARG A 46 0.01 -5.76 -3.79
N VAL A 47 -0.88 -6.35 -4.59
CA VAL A 47 -2.30 -5.96 -4.65
C VAL A 47 -3.11 -6.47 -3.44
N GLY A 48 -2.82 -7.69 -2.99
CA GLY A 48 -3.48 -8.28 -1.82
C GLY A 48 -3.10 -7.55 -0.53
N THR A 49 -4.05 -7.46 0.40
CA THR A 49 -3.78 -6.95 1.75
C THR A 49 -2.93 -7.94 2.52
N LEU A 50 -1.77 -7.50 3.03
CA LEU A 50 -0.76 -8.40 3.62
C LEU A 50 -1.33 -9.29 4.72
N GLN A 51 -2.15 -8.71 5.61
CA GLN A 51 -2.80 -9.45 6.68
C GLN A 51 -3.75 -10.55 6.15
N ILE A 52 -4.56 -10.22 5.13
CA ILE A 52 -5.53 -11.15 4.54
C ILE A 52 -4.81 -12.27 3.79
N THR A 53 -3.69 -11.96 3.14
CA THR A 53 -2.84 -12.95 2.46
C THR A 53 -1.87 -13.66 3.41
N ARG A 54 -2.06 -13.52 4.73
CA ARG A 54 -1.25 -14.20 5.77
C ARG A 54 0.25 -13.99 5.57
N THR A 55 0.64 -12.76 5.22
CA THR A 55 2.03 -12.41 4.93
C THR A 55 2.60 -11.65 6.11
N SER A 56 3.54 -12.25 6.84
CA SER A 56 4.21 -11.58 7.95
C SER A 56 5.06 -10.39 7.48
N ILE A 57 5.53 -9.56 8.41
CA ILE A 57 6.42 -8.43 8.09
C ILE A 57 7.72 -8.95 7.45
N ASP A 58 8.33 -9.99 8.02
CA ASP A 58 9.60 -10.53 7.54
C ASP A 58 9.45 -11.24 6.18
N ASP A 59 8.36 -12.00 5.98
CA ASP A 59 8.07 -12.60 4.68
C ASP A 59 7.94 -11.53 3.59
N PHE A 60 7.25 -10.44 3.90
CA PHE A 60 7.05 -9.34 2.96
C PHE A 60 8.38 -8.65 2.61
N ILE A 61 9.25 -8.44 3.59
CA ILE A 61 10.58 -7.84 3.35
C ILE A 61 11.43 -8.76 2.49
N GLN A 62 11.44 -10.07 2.74
CA GLN A 62 12.16 -11.03 1.91
C GLN A 62 11.60 -11.06 0.48
N GLU A 63 10.27 -11.04 0.32
CA GLU A 63 9.59 -10.96 -0.98
C GLU A 63 10.04 -9.72 -1.76
N VAL A 64 9.99 -8.54 -1.14
CA VAL A 64 10.38 -7.26 -1.76
C VAL A 64 11.87 -7.23 -2.09
N THR A 65 12.72 -7.73 -1.21
CA THR A 65 14.18 -7.78 -1.42
C THR A 65 14.53 -8.62 -2.64
N ARG A 66 13.87 -9.77 -2.84
CA ARG A 66 14.07 -10.63 -4.02
C ARG A 66 13.66 -9.96 -5.34
N SER A 67 12.71 -9.02 -5.30
CA SER A 67 12.19 -8.33 -6.49
C SER A 67 13.14 -7.28 -7.09
N ARG A 68 14.18 -6.86 -6.34
CA ARG A 68 15.17 -5.85 -6.76
C ARG A 68 14.53 -4.55 -7.28
N CYS A 69 13.51 -4.07 -6.55
CA CYS A 69 12.79 -2.83 -6.85
C CYS A 69 13.37 -1.64 -6.08
N GLU A 70 13.01 -0.42 -6.50
CA GLU A 70 13.38 0.83 -5.83
C GLU A 70 12.28 1.27 -4.84
N ALA A 71 11.02 0.98 -5.19
CA ALA A 71 9.84 1.33 -4.41
C ALA A 71 8.82 0.20 -4.38
N VAL A 72 7.86 0.27 -3.45
CA VAL A 72 6.79 -0.72 -3.29
C VAL A 72 5.45 -0.05 -3.01
N VAL A 73 4.39 -0.62 -3.56
CA VAL A 73 3.01 -0.27 -3.25
C VAL A 73 2.24 -1.48 -2.76
N PHE A 74 1.58 -1.37 -1.61
CA PHE A 74 0.88 -2.49 -0.99
C PHE A 74 -0.32 -2.06 -0.14
N CYS A 75 -1.17 -3.03 0.19
CA CYS A 75 -2.38 -2.82 0.96
C CYS A 75 -2.24 -3.34 2.40
N LEU A 76 -2.81 -2.62 3.36
CA LEU A 76 -2.95 -3.03 4.76
C LEU A 76 -4.42 -2.95 5.21
N SER A 77 -4.79 -3.83 6.13
CA SER A 77 -6.01 -3.69 6.94
C SER A 77 -5.73 -2.75 8.12
N PRO A 78 -6.69 -1.91 8.53
CA PRO A 78 -6.52 -1.01 9.67
C PRO A 78 -6.25 -1.78 10.96
N THR A 79 -6.96 -2.88 11.16
CA THR A 79 -6.89 -3.74 12.35
C THR A 79 -6.12 -5.03 12.09
N ALA A 80 -5.68 -5.66 13.17
CA ALA A 80 -5.02 -6.96 13.12
C ALA A 80 -5.97 -8.04 12.55
N TYR A 81 -5.39 -9.00 11.82
CA TYR A 81 -6.12 -10.15 11.32
C TYR A 81 -5.71 -11.40 12.11
N LYS A 82 -6.68 -12.01 12.78
CA LYS A 82 -6.46 -13.22 13.59
C LYS A 82 -6.94 -14.43 12.82
N THR A 83 -6.10 -15.46 12.80
CA THR A 83 -6.45 -16.82 12.42
C THR A 83 -6.37 -17.72 13.65
N ASP A 84 -6.81 -18.96 13.54
CA ASP A 84 -6.75 -19.92 14.66
C ASP A 84 -5.31 -20.21 15.13
N LEU A 85 -4.31 -19.98 14.26
CA LEU A 85 -2.90 -20.33 14.49
C LEU A 85 -2.00 -19.11 14.69
N GLU A 86 -2.35 -17.96 14.14
CA GLU A 86 -1.46 -16.80 14.06
C GLU A 86 -2.22 -15.47 14.03
N THR A 87 -1.62 -14.42 14.62
CA THR A 87 -2.13 -13.05 14.55
C THR A 87 -1.21 -12.20 13.68
N PHE A 88 -1.77 -11.69 12.58
CA PHE A 88 -1.12 -10.71 11.73
C PHE A 88 -1.40 -9.30 12.26
N PRO A 89 -0.36 -8.47 12.46
CA PRO A 89 -0.52 -7.19 13.15
C PRO A 89 -1.35 -6.15 12.37
N ASP A 90 -1.75 -5.10 13.06
CA ASP A 90 -2.51 -3.99 12.47
C ASP A 90 -1.65 -3.10 11.55
N ALA A 91 -2.29 -2.15 10.85
CA ALA A 91 -1.56 -1.27 9.92
C ALA A 91 -0.45 -0.46 10.61
N GLN A 92 -0.70 0.01 11.85
CA GLN A 92 0.27 0.79 12.60
C GLN A 92 1.53 0.00 12.91
N ALA A 93 1.40 -1.24 13.36
CA ALA A 93 2.51 -2.13 13.64
C ALA A 93 3.29 -2.50 12.38
N TYR A 94 2.63 -2.80 11.24
CA TYR A 94 3.34 -2.98 9.97
C TYR A 94 4.15 -1.74 9.57
N VAL A 95 3.55 -0.55 9.65
CA VAL A 95 4.22 0.70 9.28
C VAL A 95 5.39 1.01 10.20
N ALA A 96 5.22 0.82 11.52
CA ALA A 96 6.29 1.02 12.50
C ALA A 96 7.47 0.07 12.24
N ALA A 97 7.19 -1.22 12.08
CA ALA A 97 8.19 -2.25 11.84
C ALA A 97 8.98 -2.05 10.54
N LEU A 98 8.34 -1.53 9.48
CA LEU A 98 9.02 -1.17 8.23
C LEU A 98 9.91 0.07 8.39
N ARG A 99 9.45 1.09 9.14
CA ARG A 99 10.26 2.28 9.45
C ARG A 99 11.51 1.93 10.25
N GLU A 100 11.38 1.07 11.26
CA GLU A 100 12.51 0.57 12.06
C GLU A 100 13.56 -0.13 11.20
N ARG A 101 13.13 -0.79 10.12
CA ARG A 101 14.01 -1.43 9.13
C ARG A 101 14.47 -0.48 8.02
N GLY A 102 14.34 0.83 8.22
CA GLY A 102 14.86 1.86 7.32
C GLY A 102 14.02 2.13 6.07
N TRP A 103 12.73 1.75 6.05
CA TRP A 103 11.85 2.06 4.92
C TRP A 103 11.32 3.49 5.02
N HIS A 104 11.26 4.18 3.87
CA HIS A 104 10.74 5.54 3.78
C HIS A 104 9.29 5.51 3.33
N ILE A 105 8.37 5.87 4.24
CA ILE A 105 6.94 5.93 3.93
C ILE A 105 6.64 7.24 3.17
N LYS A 106 6.51 7.15 1.85
CA LYS A 106 6.34 8.32 0.95
C LYS A 106 4.89 8.80 0.85
N GLY A 107 3.93 7.90 1.01
CA GLY A 107 2.51 8.23 0.94
C GLY A 107 1.64 7.16 1.58
N VAL A 108 0.58 7.61 2.27
CA VAL A 108 -0.43 6.73 2.85
C VAL A 108 -1.80 7.20 2.40
N ALA A 109 -2.54 6.34 1.70
CA ALA A 109 -3.91 6.58 1.28
C ALA A 109 -4.85 5.71 2.13
N VAL A 110 -5.65 6.34 2.99
CA VAL A 110 -6.68 5.65 3.78
C VAL A 110 -7.98 5.63 2.98
N LEU A 111 -8.42 4.46 2.54
CA LEU A 111 -9.68 4.26 1.83
C LEU A 111 -10.79 3.92 2.83
N GLY A 112 -11.76 4.82 2.96
CA GLY A 112 -12.82 4.76 3.97
C GLY A 112 -12.49 5.56 5.23
N GLN A 113 -13.10 5.18 6.36
CA GLN A 113 -13.06 5.95 7.61
C GLN A 113 -11.93 5.55 8.56
N ASP A 114 -11.40 4.34 8.41
CA ASP A 114 -10.47 3.76 9.38
C ASP A 114 -9.05 3.65 8.79
N GLY A 115 -8.12 4.39 9.40
CA GLY A 115 -6.69 4.38 9.08
C GLY A 115 -5.84 3.51 9.99
N GLY A 116 -6.44 2.84 10.98
CA GLY A 116 -5.73 1.91 11.87
C GLY A 116 -4.67 2.59 12.73
N GLY A 117 -4.90 3.83 13.16
CA GLY A 117 -3.97 4.60 13.99
C GLY A 117 -2.69 5.09 13.30
N VAL A 118 -2.48 4.77 12.01
CA VAL A 118 -1.28 5.16 11.28
C VAL A 118 -1.16 6.68 11.17
N ARG A 119 0.01 7.20 11.57
CA ARG A 119 0.40 8.60 11.37
C ARG A 119 1.57 8.69 10.39
N ALA A 120 1.37 9.43 9.31
CA ALA A 120 2.41 9.71 8.32
C ALA A 120 2.27 11.13 7.75
N PRO A 121 3.38 11.81 7.39
CA PRO A 121 3.33 13.19 6.90
C PRO A 121 2.49 13.38 5.64
N ASN A 122 2.52 12.41 4.72
CA ASN A 122 1.73 12.41 3.50
C ASN A 122 0.57 11.40 3.59
N LEU A 123 -0.18 11.45 4.69
CA LEU A 123 -1.42 10.68 4.84
C LEU A 123 -2.61 11.48 4.33
N ARG A 124 -3.43 10.86 3.47
CA ARG A 124 -4.72 11.41 3.03
C ARG A 124 -5.81 10.37 3.15
N GLN A 125 -7.01 10.83 3.44
CA GLN A 125 -8.18 10.00 3.63
C GLN A 125 -9.20 10.21 2.52
N TYR A 126 -9.66 9.10 1.96
CA TYR A 126 -10.62 9.02 0.86
C TYR A 126 -11.88 8.32 1.37
N THR A 127 -12.71 9.04 2.11
CA THR A 127 -13.91 8.50 2.77
C THR A 127 -14.94 7.96 1.78
N GLN A 128 -15.02 8.55 0.59
CA GLN A 128 -15.92 8.15 -0.49
C GLN A 128 -15.38 6.99 -1.35
N ALA A 129 -14.19 6.45 -1.08
CA ALA A 129 -13.61 5.35 -1.87
C ALA A 129 -14.53 4.12 -2.04
N PRO A 130 -15.37 3.72 -1.06
CA PRO A 130 -16.28 2.59 -1.24
C PRO A 130 -17.42 2.83 -2.25
N THR A 131 -17.82 4.09 -2.46
CA THR A 131 -18.99 4.47 -3.26
C THR A 131 -18.60 5.12 -4.58
N ALA A 132 -17.59 6.00 -4.57
CA ALA A 132 -17.11 6.72 -5.74
C ALA A 132 -16.56 5.76 -6.82
N PRO A 133 -16.68 6.12 -8.12
CA PRO A 133 -16.03 5.38 -9.20
C PRO A 133 -14.52 5.21 -8.94
N VAL A 134 -14.01 3.99 -9.15
CA VAL A 134 -12.62 3.64 -8.81
C VAL A 134 -11.60 4.54 -9.51
N ASN A 135 -11.87 4.93 -10.76
CA ASN A 135 -11.01 5.82 -11.54
C ASN A 135 -10.83 7.20 -10.88
N VAL A 136 -11.86 7.73 -10.20
CA VAL A 136 -11.78 9.00 -9.45
C VAL A 136 -10.83 8.84 -8.27
N THR A 137 -11.06 7.83 -7.42
CA THR A 137 -10.19 7.55 -6.27
C THR A 137 -8.76 7.26 -6.70
N SER A 138 -8.55 6.46 -7.75
CA SER A 138 -7.22 6.16 -8.29
C SER A 138 -6.52 7.39 -8.84
N ARG A 139 -7.22 8.30 -9.53
CA ARG A 139 -6.64 9.57 -9.99
C ARG A 139 -6.15 10.40 -8.81
N ASP A 140 -6.97 10.53 -7.77
CA ASP A 140 -6.64 11.39 -6.63
C ASP A 140 -5.51 10.79 -5.76
N VAL A 141 -5.45 9.45 -5.64
CA VAL A 141 -4.32 8.73 -5.01
C VAL A 141 -3.06 8.87 -5.85
N ARG A 142 -3.15 8.75 -7.18
CA ARG A 142 -2.02 8.95 -8.10
C ARG A 142 -1.42 10.35 -7.94
N ALA A 143 -2.28 11.37 -7.87
CA ALA A 143 -1.85 12.75 -7.65
C ALA A 143 -1.20 12.94 -6.27
N GLN A 144 -1.77 12.37 -5.20
CA GLN A 144 -1.15 12.40 -3.86
C GLN A 144 0.26 11.78 -3.86
N PHE A 145 0.42 10.65 -4.53
CA PHE A 145 1.69 9.94 -4.56
C PHE A 145 2.71 10.59 -5.51
N GLY A 146 2.31 11.60 -6.29
CA GLY A 146 3.18 12.28 -7.24
C GLY A 146 3.57 11.37 -8.41
N TRP A 147 2.67 10.48 -8.83
CA TRP A 147 2.88 9.57 -9.96
C TRP A 147 2.30 10.20 -11.24
N LEU A 148 2.97 10.00 -12.37
CA LEU A 148 2.54 10.45 -13.70
C LEU A 148 1.77 9.35 -14.42
#